data_AF-A0A1S8D1Q7-F1
#
_entry.id   AF-A0A1S8D1Q7-F1
#
_cell.length_a   1.000
_cell.length_b   1.000
_cell.length_c   1.000
_cell.angle_alpha   90.00
_cell.angle_beta   90.00
_cell.angle_gamma   90.00
#
_symmetry.space_group_name_H-M   'P 1'
#
loop_
_entity.id
_entity.type
_entity.pdbx_description
1 polymer ?
#
loop_
_entity_poly.entity_id
_entity_poly.type
_entity_poly.pdbx_seq_one_letter_code
_entity_poly.pdbx_strand_id
1 'polypeptide(L)'
;MRPAGDPDTKLQRLHAEWRNAYAALGALQARTRTLADEDRLKPELDAATDWLSEVEQALIATPARGRDGLQAKLRVAQRLENRGHLRPLPMTPRHGGEYIAWSIARDLQACWRPPAATN
;
A
#
# COMPACT_ATOMS: atom_id res chain seq x y z
N MET A 1 15.97 -6.32 -25.35
CA MET A 1 15.30 -5.58 -24.27
C MET A 1 14.24 -6.48 -23.65
N ARG A 2 14.44 -6.99 -22.42
CA ARG A 2 13.36 -7.69 -21.69
C ARG A 2 12.30 -6.66 -21.32
N PRO A 3 11.00 -6.94 -21.47
CA PRO A 3 10.00 -5.99 -21.03
C PRO A 3 10.17 -5.80 -19.53
N ALA A 4 10.19 -4.55 -19.08
CA ALA A 4 10.10 -4.20 -17.68
C ALA A 4 8.98 -5.07 -17.07
N GLY A 5 9.30 -5.83 -16.03
CA GLY A 5 8.42 -6.87 -15.50
C GLY A 5 7.00 -6.34 -15.32
N ASP A 6 6.02 -7.15 -15.73
CA ASP A 6 4.61 -6.81 -15.74
C ASP A 6 4.20 -6.08 -14.44
N PRO A 7 3.66 -4.84 -14.53
CA PRO A 7 3.32 -4.05 -13.36
C PRO A 7 2.30 -4.74 -12.45
N ASP A 8 1.41 -5.58 -13.00
CA ASP A 8 0.44 -6.33 -12.19
C ASP A 8 1.13 -7.45 -11.39
N THR A 9 2.08 -8.17 -12.00
CA THR A 9 2.96 -9.11 -11.29
C THR A 9 3.76 -8.41 -10.17
N LYS A 10 4.25 -7.19 -10.43
CA LYS A 10 4.93 -6.38 -9.40
C LYS A 10 3.96 -6.03 -8.25
N LEU A 11 2.73 -5.64 -8.56
CA LEU A 11 1.71 -5.33 -7.55
C LEU A 11 1.31 -6.54 -6.70
N GLN A 12 1.24 -7.74 -7.30
CA GLN A 12 1.00 -8.97 -6.54
C GLN A 12 2.12 -9.25 -5.52
N ARG A 13 3.39 -9.05 -5.91
CA ARG A 13 4.54 -9.19 -5.01
C ARG A 13 4.50 -8.14 -3.90
N LEU A 14 4.26 -6.88 -4.25
CA LEU A 14 4.15 -5.79 -3.29
C LEU A 14 3.01 -6.00 -2.30
N HIS A 15 1.88 -6.57 -2.72
CA HIS A 15 0.80 -6.94 -1.80
C HIS A 15 1.21 -8.05 -0.83
N ALA A 16 1.96 -9.06 -1.27
CA ALA A 16 2.50 -10.09 -0.39
C ALA A 16 3.51 -9.51 0.61
N GLU A 17 4.39 -8.63 0.14
CA GLU A 17 5.36 -7.93 0.98
C GLU A 17 4.67 -7.03 2.01
N TRP A 18 3.64 -6.30 1.58
CA TRP A 18 2.83 -5.44 2.47
C TRP A 18 2.19 -6.25 3.59
N ARG A 19 1.65 -7.44 3.27
CA ARG A 19 1.10 -8.35 4.29
C ARG A 19 2.15 -8.78 5.32
N ASN A 20 3.37 -9.05 4.87
CA ASN A 20 4.47 -9.47 5.75
C ASN A 20 4.94 -8.32 6.63
N ALA A 21 5.16 -7.14 6.05
CA ALA A 21 5.52 -5.92 6.78
C ALA A 21 4.47 -5.56 7.84
N TYR A 22 3.20 -5.62 7.44
CA TYR A 22 2.08 -5.35 8.33
C TYR A 22 2.00 -6.36 9.50
N ALA A 23 2.20 -7.66 9.22
CA ALA A 23 2.22 -8.68 10.27
C ALA A 23 3.42 -8.53 11.21
N ALA A 24 4.60 -8.20 10.68
CA ALA A 24 5.81 -7.97 11.46
C ALA A 24 5.66 -6.77 12.41
N LEU A 25 5.15 -5.64 11.91
CA LEU A 25 4.85 -4.47 12.72
C LEU A 25 3.82 -4.81 13.81
N GLY A 26 2.75 -5.53 13.48
CA GLY A 26 1.75 -5.95 14.46
C GLY A 26 2.31 -6.87 15.55
N ALA A 27 3.22 -7.78 15.20
CA ALA A 27 3.89 -8.65 16.16
C ALA A 27 4.84 -7.87 17.08
N LEU A 28 5.60 -6.91 16.54
CA LEU A 28 6.45 -6.02 17.33
C LEU A 28 5.62 -5.16 18.28
N GLN A 29 4.53 -4.56 17.80
CA GLN A 29 3.58 -3.78 18.60
C GLN A 29 2.92 -4.60 19.72
N ALA A 30 2.66 -5.89 19.49
CA ALA A 30 2.14 -6.77 20.54
C ALA A 30 3.20 -7.07 21.61
N ARG A 31 4.47 -7.16 21.21
CA ARG A 31 5.61 -7.40 22.11
C ARG A 31 5.98 -6.15 22.92
N THR A 32 5.85 -4.95 22.39
CA THR A 32 6.11 -3.69 23.13
C THR A 32 5.06 -3.33 24.17
N ARG A 33 3.98 -4.12 24.34
CA ARG A 33 2.99 -3.88 25.42
C ARG A 33 3.54 -4.17 26.82
N THR A 34 4.74 -4.75 26.96
CA THR A 34 5.47 -4.86 28.21
C THR A 34 6.41 -3.64 28.39
N LEU A 35 6.18 -2.84 29.43
CA LEU A 35 6.88 -1.58 29.74
C LEU A 35 8.42 -1.66 29.77
N ALA A 36 9.00 -2.85 29.93
CA ALA A 36 10.45 -3.06 29.95
C ALA A 36 11.09 -3.18 28.55
N ASP A 37 10.28 -3.37 27.51
CA ASP A 37 10.77 -3.63 26.15
C ASP A 37 10.57 -2.45 25.19
N GLU A 38 9.91 -1.36 25.61
CA GLU A 38 9.56 -0.24 24.72
C GLU A 38 10.80 0.50 24.19
N ASP A 39 11.73 0.89 25.06
CA ASP A 39 12.98 1.53 24.64
C ASP A 39 13.91 0.57 23.88
N ARG A 40 13.83 -0.74 24.19
CA ARG A 40 14.65 -1.76 23.55
C ARG A 40 14.16 -2.07 22.14
N LEU A 41 12.85 -2.11 21.91
CA LEU A 41 12.22 -2.48 20.65
C LEU A 41 11.88 -1.27 19.75
N LYS A 42 12.15 -0.05 20.22
CA LYS A 42 11.93 1.18 19.47
C LYS A 42 12.64 1.16 18.11
N PRO A 43 13.93 0.78 17.99
CA PRO A 43 14.60 0.71 16.69
C PRO A 43 13.93 -0.29 15.73
N GLU A 44 13.50 -1.45 16.22
CA GLU A 44 12.81 -2.44 15.41
C GLU A 44 11.40 -1.99 14.99
N LEU A 45 10.70 -1.26 15.87
CA LEU A 45 9.40 -0.66 15.54
C LEU A 45 9.53 0.42 14.47
N ASP A 46 10.54 1.28 14.57
CA ASP A 46 10.81 2.32 13.59
C ASP A 46 11.16 1.67 12.24
N ALA A 47 12.06 0.69 12.23
CA ALA A 47 12.43 -0.04 11.01
C ALA A 47 11.24 -0.80 10.37
N ALA A 48 10.36 -1.39 11.18
CA ALA A 48 9.16 -2.06 10.67
C ALA A 48 8.11 -1.08 10.13
N THR A 49 8.05 0.13 10.71
CA THR A 49 7.18 1.22 10.24
C THR A 49 7.70 1.81 8.93
N ASP A 50 9.01 1.99 8.80
CA ASP A 50 9.66 2.45 7.58
C ASP A 50 9.47 1.43 6.46
N TRP A 51 9.74 0.14 6.71
CA TRP A 51 9.52 -0.91 5.72
C TRP A 51 8.07 -0.96 5.24
N LEU A 52 7.09 -0.89 6.16
CA LEU A 52 5.68 -0.84 5.77
C LEU A 52 5.38 0.38 4.88
N SER A 53 5.93 1.54 5.25
CA SER A 53 5.75 2.80 4.51
C SER A 53 6.37 2.74 3.10
N GLU A 54 7.55 2.17 2.95
CA GLU A 54 8.21 1.98 1.65
C GLU A 54 7.36 1.10 0.72
N VAL A 55 6.82 -0.01 1.23
CA VAL A 55 5.98 -0.91 0.45
C VAL A 55 4.66 -0.24 0.04
N GLU A 56 4.05 0.55 0.93
CA GLU A 56 2.85 1.34 0.61
C GLU A 56 3.13 2.37 -0.49
N GLN A 57 4.26 3.09 -0.41
CA GLN A 57 4.67 4.03 -1.45
C GLN A 57 4.92 3.31 -2.79
N ALA A 58 5.56 2.15 -2.77
CA ALA A 58 5.78 1.35 -3.97
C ALA A 58 4.46 0.84 -4.60
N LEU A 59 3.46 0.49 -3.78
CA LEU A 59 2.11 0.15 -4.23
C LEU A 59 1.42 1.34 -4.89
N ILE A 60 1.52 2.53 -4.29
CA ILE A 60 0.92 3.77 -4.82
C ILE A 60 1.58 4.17 -6.15
N ALA A 61 2.91 4.09 -6.22
CA ALA A 61 3.69 4.49 -7.39
C ALA A 61 3.52 3.52 -8.57
N THR A 62 3.32 2.23 -8.31
CA THR A 62 3.17 1.23 -9.37
C THR A 62 1.75 1.28 -9.95
N PRO A 63 1.56 1.54 -11.25
CA PRO A 63 0.24 1.59 -11.85
C PRO A 63 -0.34 0.19 -12.00
N ALA A 64 -1.61 -0.01 -11.63
CA ALA A 64 -2.36 -1.22 -11.97
C ALA A 64 -2.84 -1.13 -13.41
N ARG A 65 -2.52 -2.13 -14.24
CA ARG A 65 -2.94 -2.18 -15.66
C ARG A 65 -4.00 -3.24 -15.92
N GLY A 66 -4.10 -4.21 -15.01
CA GLY A 66 -5.03 -5.31 -15.09
C GLY A 66 -5.84 -5.49 -13.80
N ARG A 67 -6.78 -6.43 -13.87
CA ARG A 67 -7.66 -6.78 -12.75
C ARG A 67 -6.87 -7.22 -11.53
N ASP A 68 -5.78 -7.95 -11.73
CA ASP A 68 -4.97 -8.51 -10.65
C ASP A 68 -4.23 -7.43 -9.86
N GLY A 69 -3.66 -6.43 -10.54
CA GLY A 69 -3.04 -5.28 -9.89
C GLY A 69 -4.04 -4.42 -9.13
N LEU A 70 -5.23 -4.19 -9.73
CA LEU A 70 -6.32 -3.48 -9.04
C LEU A 70 -6.79 -4.24 -7.80
N GLN A 71 -6.93 -5.56 -7.89
CA GLN A 71 -7.34 -6.39 -6.76
C GLN A 71 -6.29 -6.39 -5.65
N ALA A 72 -5.00 -6.39 -5.99
CA ALA A 72 -3.92 -6.29 -5.02
C ALA A 72 -4.01 -4.98 -4.20
N LYS A 73 -4.18 -3.84 -4.88
CA LYS A 73 -4.35 -2.53 -4.22
C LYS A 73 -5.63 -2.46 -3.38
N LEU A 74 -6.75 -2.98 -3.89
CA LEU A 74 -8.03 -2.99 -3.16
C LEU A 74 -7.94 -3.78 -1.85
N ARG A 75 -7.26 -4.94 -1.83
CA ARG A 75 -7.07 -5.72 -0.61
C ARG A 75 -6.30 -4.94 0.45
N VAL A 76 -5.29 -4.17 0.03
CA VAL A 76 -4.52 -3.31 0.95
C VAL A 76 -5.40 -2.17 1.48
N ALA A 77 -6.09 -1.45 0.59
CA ALA A 77 -6.99 -0.36 0.97
C ALA A 77 -8.07 -0.83 1.97
N GLN A 78 -8.75 -1.95 1.68
CA GLN A 78 -9.77 -2.53 2.57
C GLN A 78 -9.19 -2.95 3.93
N ARG A 79 -7.96 -3.47 3.96
CA ARG A 79 -7.33 -3.90 5.21
C ARG A 79 -6.94 -2.71 6.09
N LEU A 80 -6.48 -1.61 5.48
CA LEU A 80 -6.21 -0.34 6.17
C LEU A 80 -7.51 0.33 6.65
N GLU A 81 -8.57 0.30 5.84
CA GLU A 81 -9.90 0.80 6.19
C GLU A 81 -10.52 0.02 7.35
N ASN A 82 -10.39 -1.31 7.38
CA ASN A 82 -10.83 -2.12 8.51
C ASN A 82 -10.10 -1.80 9.83
N ARG A 83 -8.97 -1.10 9.78
CA ARG A 83 -8.25 -0.63 10.97
C ARG A 83 -8.77 0.73 11.48
N GLY A 84 -9.45 1.51 10.63
CA GLY A 84 -10.04 2.80 10.97
C GLY A 84 -11.42 2.93 10.36
N HIS A 85 -12.46 2.57 11.12
CA HIS A 85 -13.86 2.64 10.67
C HIS A 85 -14.18 3.91 9.85
N LEU A 86 -14.49 3.68 8.56
CA LEU A 86 -15.24 4.51 7.62
C LEU A 86 -15.28 6.02 7.96
N ARG A 87 -14.27 6.76 7.48
CA ARG A 87 -14.46 8.17 7.13
C ARG A 87 -14.43 8.32 5.61
N PRO A 88 -15.27 9.20 5.03
CA PRO A 88 -15.23 9.49 3.60
C PRO A 88 -13.85 10.03 3.24
N LEU A 89 -13.30 9.55 2.12
CA LEU A 89 -12.02 9.98 1.56
C LEU A 89 -12.01 11.51 1.36
N PRO A 90 -11.14 12.27 2.03
CA PRO A 90 -10.94 13.68 1.72
C PRO A 90 -10.25 13.84 0.36
N MET A 91 -10.56 14.94 -0.35
CA MET A 91 -9.94 15.34 -1.63
C MET A 91 -8.39 15.50 -1.55
N THR A 92 -7.83 15.51 -0.35
CA THR A 92 -6.38 15.49 -0.06
C THR A 92 -6.09 14.32 0.90
N PRO A 93 -5.30 13.31 0.51
CA PRO A 93 -5.12 12.12 1.34
C PRO A 93 -4.35 12.46 2.62
N ARG A 94 -4.82 11.95 3.77
CA ARG A 94 -4.26 12.21 5.12
C ARG A 94 -3.54 10.99 5.71
N HIS A 95 -3.82 9.78 5.24
CA HIS A 95 -3.25 8.50 5.75
C HIS A 95 -2.98 7.49 4.62
N GLY A 96 -2.08 6.51 4.84
CA GLY A 96 -1.61 5.54 3.84
C GLY A 96 -2.72 4.81 3.06
N GLY A 97 -3.83 4.44 3.72
CA GLY A 97 -4.99 3.79 3.08
C GLY A 97 -5.73 4.69 2.08
N GLU A 98 -5.80 6.00 2.35
CA GLU A 98 -6.43 6.96 1.46
C GLU A 98 -5.60 7.20 0.19
N TYR A 99 -4.26 7.17 0.31
CA TYR A 99 -3.36 7.27 -0.84
C TYR A 99 -3.47 6.04 -1.76
N ILE A 100 -3.63 4.85 -1.19
CA ILE A 100 -3.83 3.62 -1.98
C ILE A 100 -5.18 3.67 -2.70
N ALA A 101 -6.25 4.08 -2.02
CA ALA A 101 -7.57 4.28 -2.64
C ALA A 101 -7.54 5.32 -3.78
N TRP A 102 -6.87 6.45 -3.56
CA TRP A 102 -6.66 7.46 -4.61
C TRP A 102 -5.87 6.91 -5.81
N SER A 103 -4.84 6.09 -5.56
CA SER A 103 -4.07 5.46 -6.64
C SER A 103 -4.92 4.52 -7.49
N ILE A 104 -5.90 3.83 -6.91
CA ILE A 104 -6.85 2.97 -7.64
C ILE A 104 -7.73 3.83 -8.54
N ALA A 105 -8.27 4.94 -8.03
CA ALA A 105 -9.09 5.86 -8.83
C ALA A 105 -8.30 6.45 -10.01
N ARG A 106 -7.03 6.85 -9.78
CA ARG A 106 -6.11 7.29 -10.83
C ARG A 106 -5.88 6.20 -11.89
N ASP A 107 -5.61 4.98 -11.46
CA ASP A 107 -5.33 3.87 -12.38
C ASP A 107 -6.56 3.51 -13.22
N LEU A 108 -7.76 3.54 -12.63
CA LEU A 108 -9.03 3.36 -13.35
C LEU A 108 -9.30 4.49 -14.35
N GLN A 109 -9.01 5.74 -13.99
CA GLN A 109 -9.15 6.89 -14.91
C GLN A 109 -8.18 6.78 -16.10
N ALA A 110 -6.97 6.26 -15.88
CA ALA A 110 -6.00 6.03 -16.95
C ALA A 110 -6.48 4.95 -17.94
N CYS A 111 -7.21 3.93 -17.48
CA CYS A 111 -7.83 2.93 -18.35
C CYS A 111 -8.98 3.50 -19.21
N TRP A 112 -9.61 4.60 -18.76
CA TRP A 112 -10.76 5.23 -19.43
C TRP A 112 -10.39 6.42 -20.33
N ARG A 113 -9.17 6.95 -20.25
CA ARG A 113 -8.74 8.02 -21.17
C ARG A 113 -8.45 7.43 -22.56
N PRO A 114 -9.19 7.83 -23.62
CA PRO A 114 -8.76 7.51 -24.98
C PRO A 114 -7.38 8.16 -25.22
N PRO A 115 -6.51 7.54 -26.03
CA PRO A 115 -5.24 8.18 -26.41
C PRO A 115 -5.56 9.55 -27.00
N ALA A 116 -4.88 10.58 -26.51
CA ALA A 116 -5.01 11.92 -27.09
C ALA A 116 -4.74 11.80 -28.58
N ALA A 117 -5.70 12.22 -29.40
CA ALA A 117 -5.50 12.35 -30.84
C ALA A 117 -4.32 13.30 -31.04
N THR A 118 -3.17 12.75 -31.43
CA THR A 118 -2.06 13.51 -31.98
C THR A 118 -2.54 14.10 -33.30
N ASN A 119 -2.73 15.43 -33.33
CA ASN A 119 -2.85 16.21 -34.57
C ASN A 119 -1.54 16.17 -35.35
#